data_AF-A0A7C5RD83-F1
#
_entry.id   AF-A0A7C5RD83-F1
#
_cell.length_a   1.000
_cell.length_b   1.000
_cell.length_c   1.000
_cell.angle_alpha   90.00
_cell.angle_beta   90.00
_cell.angle_gamma   90.00
#
_symmetry.space_group_name_H-M   'P 1'
#
loop_
_entity.id
_entity.type
_entity.pdbx_description
1 polymer ?
#
loop_
_entity_poly.entity_id
_entity_poly.type
_entity_poly.pdbx_seq_one_letter_code
_entity_poly.pdbx_strand_id
1 'polypeptide(L)'
;MCKICEDEEFKEKINDFYNKINERIKDTKRNEEEKKESFAFSTTFPLVDFVIFEPRIGLQIPSNFYQPVLVDGKKLRSDWTSGWTRFFGFKDKNLYFLTHAFKRKEGHEYLIHLCMVEFSSGEYTIKEEGQFITVEVKDVKKEGIDLINDKKTVCTFSFSFVHKMTDASIVRREQAENLIKRVYGEKISQKPVVFDFSEYVITQPHFALHPFIHRNFSKYGYKSALEMQKEVIKILKEHL
;
A
#
# COMPACT_ATOMS: atom_id res chain seq x y z
N MET A 1 -18.23 16.02 5.38
CA MET A 1 -18.77 14.67 5.17
C MET A 1 -18.08 14.09 3.95
N CYS A 2 -17.34 12.99 4.11
CA CYS A 2 -16.50 12.40 3.07
C CYS A 2 -17.37 11.65 2.06
N LYS A 3 -17.53 12.17 0.83
CA LYS A 3 -18.35 11.53 -0.21
C LYS A 3 -17.87 10.14 -0.62
N ILE A 4 -16.56 9.88 -0.53
CA ILE A 4 -15.97 8.57 -0.85
C ILE A 4 -16.41 7.52 0.18
N CYS A 5 -16.54 7.94 1.44
CA CYS A 5 -16.90 7.08 2.57
C CYS A 5 -18.39 6.68 2.56
N GLU A 6 -19.21 7.39 1.78
CA GLU A 6 -20.63 7.12 1.60
C GLU A 6 -20.93 6.36 0.31
N ASP A 7 -19.91 6.07 -0.52
CA ASP A 7 -20.08 5.34 -1.77
C ASP A 7 -20.21 3.83 -1.48
N GLU A 8 -21.45 3.34 -1.46
CA GLU A 8 -21.77 1.92 -1.28
C GLU A 8 -21.19 1.03 -2.40
N GLU A 9 -21.05 1.53 -3.63
CA GLU A 9 -20.42 0.77 -4.72
C GLU A 9 -18.93 0.57 -4.46
N PHE A 10 -18.27 1.59 -3.90
CA PHE A 10 -16.88 1.48 -3.45
C PHE A 10 -16.74 0.44 -2.34
N LYS A 11 -17.61 0.50 -1.31
CA LYS A 11 -17.63 -0.47 -0.20
C LYS A 11 -17.87 -1.89 -0.69
N GLU A 12 -18.80 -2.09 -1.61
CA GLU A 12 -19.09 -3.40 -2.18
C GLU A 12 -17.87 -3.96 -2.94
N LYS A 13 -17.27 -3.16 -3.83
CA LYS A 13 -16.12 -3.58 -4.63
C LYS A 13 -14.89 -3.92 -3.80
N ILE A 14 -14.62 -3.12 -2.76
CA ILE A 14 -13.48 -3.39 -1.90
C ILE A 14 -13.73 -4.68 -1.10
N ASN A 15 -14.93 -4.88 -0.56
CA ASN A 15 -15.26 -6.09 0.19
C ASN A 15 -15.30 -7.37 -0.69
N ASP A 16 -15.76 -7.29 -1.93
CA ASP A 16 -15.64 -8.40 -2.91
C ASP A 16 -14.17 -8.75 -3.19
N PHE A 17 -13.32 -7.74 -3.30
CA PHE A 17 -11.88 -7.94 -3.44
C PHE A 17 -11.27 -8.66 -2.21
N TYR A 18 -11.70 -8.33 -0.99
CA TYR A 18 -11.32 -9.06 0.21
C TYR A 18 -11.79 -10.52 0.21
N ASN A 19 -13.02 -10.78 -0.22
CA ASN A 19 -13.54 -12.14 -0.31
C ASN A 19 -12.71 -13.01 -1.27
N LYS A 20 -12.24 -12.43 -2.38
CA LYS A 20 -11.34 -13.12 -3.33
C LYS A 20 -9.97 -13.47 -2.72
N ILE A 21 -9.48 -12.69 -1.76
CA ILE A 21 -8.23 -13.01 -1.04
C ILE A 21 -8.40 -14.31 -0.23
N ASN A 22 -9.56 -14.51 0.40
CA ASN A 22 -9.82 -15.71 1.20
C ASN A 22 -9.77 -17.00 0.36
N GLU A 23 -10.27 -16.99 -0.86
CA GLU A 23 -10.18 -18.15 -1.76
C GLU A 23 -8.72 -18.48 -2.12
N ARG A 24 -7.90 -17.48 -2.39
CA ARG A 24 -6.47 -17.67 -2.71
C ARG A 24 -5.64 -18.21 -1.54
N ILE A 25 -6.01 -17.86 -0.31
CA ILE A 25 -5.38 -18.42 0.90
C ILE A 25 -5.65 -19.93 0.98
N LYS A 26 -6.88 -20.37 0.66
CA LYS A 26 -7.24 -21.81 0.71
C LYS A 26 -6.38 -22.65 -0.23
N ASP A 27 -6.10 -22.15 -1.44
CA ASP A 27 -5.23 -22.85 -2.38
C ASP A 27 -3.78 -22.93 -1.90
N THR A 28 -3.27 -21.85 -1.28
CA THR A 28 -1.94 -21.84 -0.67
C THR A 28 -1.82 -22.87 0.47
N LYS A 29 -2.85 -22.97 1.32
CA LYS A 29 -2.88 -23.95 2.42
C LYS A 29 -2.77 -25.40 1.96
N ARG A 30 -3.19 -25.71 0.74
CA ARG A 30 -3.18 -27.08 0.19
C ARG A 30 -1.81 -27.51 -0.34
N ASN A 31 -0.89 -26.57 -0.60
CA ASN A 31 0.43 -26.86 -1.15
C ASN A 31 1.52 -26.58 -0.10
N GLU A 32 2.16 -27.65 0.40
CA GLU A 32 3.15 -27.58 1.49
C GLU A 32 4.47 -26.88 1.13
N GLU A 33 4.88 -26.88 -0.15
CA GLU A 33 6.08 -26.13 -0.58
C GLU A 33 5.79 -24.63 -0.54
N GLU A 34 4.68 -24.22 -1.14
CA GLU A 34 4.25 -22.83 -1.20
C GLU A 34 3.95 -22.27 0.19
N LYS A 35 3.35 -23.09 1.06
CA LYS A 35 3.10 -22.78 2.46
C LYS A 35 4.35 -22.37 3.23
N LYS A 36 5.51 -22.97 2.94
CA LYS A 36 6.79 -22.67 3.63
C LYS A 36 7.38 -21.33 3.21
N GLU A 37 7.11 -20.90 1.98
CA GLU A 37 7.61 -19.63 1.44
C GLU A 37 6.67 -18.45 1.69
N SER A 38 5.42 -18.74 2.07
CA SER A 38 4.36 -17.76 2.21
C SER A 38 4.27 -17.15 3.61
N PHE A 39 3.83 -15.90 3.69
CA PHE A 39 3.53 -15.23 4.95
C PHE A 39 2.11 -14.66 4.95
N ALA A 40 1.28 -14.96 5.95
CA ALA A 40 -0.07 -14.41 6.02
C ALA A 40 -0.44 -14.07 7.45
N PHE A 41 -0.71 -12.80 7.74
CA PHE A 41 -0.98 -12.32 9.08
C PHE A 41 -2.22 -11.41 9.11
N SER A 42 -3.07 -11.60 10.11
CA SER A 42 -4.23 -10.73 10.34
C SER A 42 -4.46 -10.45 11.81
N THR A 43 -4.73 -9.19 12.17
CA THR A 43 -5.20 -8.80 13.51
C THR A 43 -6.71 -8.89 13.66
N THR A 44 -7.41 -9.54 12.73
CA THR A 44 -8.85 -9.39 12.44
C THR A 44 -9.12 -8.04 11.78
N PHE A 45 -9.79 -8.06 10.63
CA PHE A 45 -10.00 -6.86 9.81
C PHE A 45 -11.51 -6.55 9.76
N PRO A 46 -11.94 -5.30 10.00
CA PRO A 46 -13.31 -4.92 9.69
C PRO A 46 -13.53 -4.85 8.17
N LEU A 47 -14.79 -4.87 7.75
CA LEU A 47 -15.16 -4.48 6.38
C LEU A 47 -14.53 -3.12 6.06
N VAL A 48 -14.01 -2.93 4.84
CA VAL A 48 -13.40 -1.65 4.47
C VAL A 48 -14.48 -0.65 4.10
N ASP A 49 -14.62 0.35 4.95
CA ASP A 49 -15.53 1.49 4.80
C ASP A 49 -14.81 2.84 4.99
N PHE A 50 -13.49 2.85 4.76
CA PHE A 50 -12.64 4.04 4.84
C PHE A 50 -11.89 4.30 3.52
N VAL A 51 -11.41 5.54 3.36
CA VAL A 51 -10.60 5.93 2.20
C VAL A 51 -9.24 5.24 2.25
N ILE A 52 -8.86 4.61 1.14
CA ILE A 52 -7.61 3.87 1.01
C ILE A 52 -6.61 4.59 0.11
N PHE A 53 -5.36 4.66 0.60
CA PHE A 53 -4.22 5.30 -0.03
C PHE A 53 -3.14 4.26 -0.32
N GLU A 54 -2.62 4.23 -1.53
CA GLU A 54 -1.48 3.42 -1.89
C GLU A 54 -0.18 4.19 -1.64
N PRO A 55 0.72 3.71 -0.76
CA PRO A 55 2.03 4.30 -0.54
C PRO A 55 2.98 3.83 -1.65
N ARG A 56 2.99 4.55 -2.76
CA ARG A 56 3.82 4.28 -3.94
C ARG A 56 5.20 4.94 -3.81
N ILE A 57 6.16 4.35 -4.49
CA ILE A 57 7.44 4.97 -4.77
C ILE A 57 7.24 5.93 -5.94
N GLY A 58 7.70 7.17 -5.79
CA GLY A 58 7.40 8.26 -6.71
C GLY A 58 7.97 8.13 -8.12
N LEU A 59 8.59 7.00 -8.47
CA LEU A 59 9.21 6.70 -9.75
C LEU A 59 8.86 5.28 -10.14
N GLN A 60 8.20 5.14 -11.29
CA GLN A 60 7.64 3.85 -11.74
C GLN A 60 8.74 2.84 -12.06
N ILE A 61 9.05 2.00 -11.08
CA ILE A 61 9.87 0.82 -11.25
C ILE A 61 9.00 -0.36 -10.86
N PRO A 62 8.60 -1.22 -11.80
CA PRO A 62 7.76 -2.37 -11.47
C PRO A 62 8.38 -3.24 -10.36
N SER A 63 9.71 -3.37 -10.30
CA SER A 63 10.40 -4.14 -9.26
C SER A 63 10.47 -3.45 -7.88
N ASN A 64 10.03 -2.19 -7.76
CA ASN A 64 10.05 -1.43 -6.51
C ASN A 64 9.03 -0.28 -6.57
N PHE A 65 7.75 -0.65 -6.55
CA PHE A 65 6.61 0.23 -6.76
C PHE A 65 6.00 0.76 -5.46
N TYR A 66 6.01 -0.03 -4.38
CA TYR A 66 5.44 0.36 -3.08
C TYR A 66 6.53 0.75 -2.09
N GLN A 67 6.23 1.69 -1.19
CA GLN A 67 7.15 2.09 -0.13
C GLN A 67 7.41 0.90 0.83
N PRO A 68 8.64 0.76 1.36
CA PRO A 68 9.06 -0.44 2.07
C PRO A 68 8.33 -0.65 3.39
N VAL A 69 8.09 -1.93 3.72
CA VAL A 69 7.52 -2.38 4.98
C VAL A 69 8.38 -3.52 5.52
N LEU A 70 8.68 -3.48 6.81
CA LEU A 70 9.37 -4.55 7.52
C LEU A 70 8.39 -5.29 8.42
N VAL A 71 8.46 -6.61 8.39
CA VAL A 71 7.79 -7.50 9.34
C VAL A 71 8.82 -8.42 9.96
N ASP A 72 8.94 -8.39 11.28
CA ASP A 72 9.99 -9.09 12.05
C ASP A 72 11.40 -8.81 11.50
N GLY A 73 11.64 -7.54 11.14
CA GLY A 73 12.89 -7.06 10.55
C GLY A 73 13.11 -7.45 9.08
N LYS A 74 12.24 -8.28 8.48
CA LYS A 74 12.34 -8.70 7.08
C LYS A 74 11.54 -7.77 6.18
N LYS A 75 12.14 -7.34 5.06
CA LYS A 75 11.47 -6.50 4.07
C LYS A 75 10.45 -7.31 3.28
N LEU A 76 9.19 -6.87 3.29
CA LEU A 76 8.16 -7.38 2.39
C LEU A 76 8.45 -6.95 0.96
N ARG A 77 8.07 -7.79 -0.01
CA ARG A 77 8.17 -7.46 -1.44
C ARG A 77 7.46 -6.14 -1.73
N SER A 78 8.10 -5.30 -2.53
CA SER A 78 7.64 -3.95 -2.87
C SER A 78 7.40 -3.76 -4.36
N ASP A 79 7.55 -4.80 -5.17
CA ASP A 79 7.23 -4.75 -6.59
C ASP A 79 5.72 -4.71 -6.86
N TRP A 80 5.36 -4.43 -8.11
CA TRP A 80 3.99 -4.40 -8.60
C TRP A 80 3.80 -5.43 -9.69
N THR A 81 2.75 -6.25 -9.54
CA THR A 81 2.26 -7.15 -10.57
C THR A 81 0.73 -7.20 -10.51
N SER A 82 0.09 -7.83 -11.50
CA SER A 82 -1.37 -7.99 -11.49
C SER A 82 -1.82 -8.73 -10.23
N GLY A 83 -2.82 -8.18 -9.52
CA GLY A 83 -3.32 -8.76 -8.28
C GLY A 83 -2.43 -8.47 -7.06
N TRP A 84 -1.60 -7.43 -7.10
CA TRP A 84 -0.80 -6.99 -5.94
C TRP A 84 -1.25 -5.62 -5.46
N THR A 85 -1.41 -5.49 -4.15
CA THR A 85 -1.92 -4.27 -3.55
C THR A 85 -1.20 -3.98 -2.24
N ARG A 86 -0.89 -2.72 -2.01
CA ARG A 86 -0.55 -2.19 -0.69
C ARG A 86 -1.28 -0.88 -0.49
N PHE A 87 -2.06 -0.80 0.56
CA PHE A 87 -2.69 0.46 0.96
C PHE A 87 -2.74 0.60 2.47
N PHE A 88 -2.98 1.83 2.88
CA PHE A 88 -3.35 2.17 4.24
C PHE A 88 -4.55 3.13 4.22
N GLY A 89 -5.21 3.27 5.34
CA GLY A 89 -6.31 4.20 5.53
C GLY A 89 -6.56 4.45 7.00
N PHE A 90 -7.44 5.39 7.30
CA PHE A 90 -7.77 5.77 8.67
C PHE A 90 -9.25 5.69 8.92
N LYS A 91 -9.62 5.19 10.10
CA LYS A 91 -10.99 5.19 10.60
C LYS A 91 -10.97 5.15 12.12
N ASP A 92 -11.84 5.92 12.77
CA ASP A 92 -11.99 5.94 14.23
C ASP A 92 -10.65 6.11 14.99
N LYS A 93 -9.73 6.92 14.44
CA LYS A 93 -8.35 7.15 14.93
C LYS A 93 -7.42 5.93 14.88
N ASN A 94 -7.79 4.90 14.14
CA ASN A 94 -6.97 3.73 13.88
C ASN A 94 -6.43 3.80 12.46
N LEU A 95 -5.18 3.40 12.30
CA LEU A 95 -4.51 3.21 11.02
C LEU A 95 -4.70 1.76 10.60
N TYR A 96 -5.35 1.56 9.46
CA TYR A 96 -5.51 0.26 8.84
C TYR A 96 -4.48 0.11 7.73
N PHE A 97 -3.80 -1.03 7.71
CA PHE A 97 -2.81 -1.38 6.71
C PHE A 97 -3.16 -2.72 6.08
N LEU A 98 -3.15 -2.75 4.74
CA LEU A 98 -3.21 -3.98 3.99
C LEU A 98 -2.08 -4.05 2.98
N THR A 99 -1.48 -5.23 2.87
CA THR A 99 -0.62 -5.57 1.73
C THR A 99 -0.85 -7.01 1.34
N HIS A 100 -0.92 -7.30 0.05
CA HIS A 100 -0.86 -8.67 -0.44
C HIS A 100 -0.07 -8.79 -1.74
N ALA A 101 0.43 -9.99 -1.97
CA ALA A 101 1.09 -10.40 -3.20
C ALA A 101 0.77 -11.86 -3.46
N PHE A 102 0.49 -12.18 -4.72
CA PHE A 102 0.23 -13.54 -5.19
C PHE A 102 1.14 -13.86 -6.37
N LYS A 103 1.58 -15.11 -6.52
CA LYS A 103 2.26 -15.60 -7.71
C LYS A 103 1.36 -16.59 -8.44
N ARG A 104 1.39 -16.58 -9.77
CA ARG A 104 0.67 -17.56 -10.59
C ARG A 104 1.64 -18.63 -11.08
N LYS A 105 1.31 -19.90 -10.87
CA LYS A 105 2.09 -21.06 -11.32
C LYS A 105 1.13 -22.18 -11.72
N GLU A 106 1.31 -22.74 -12.92
CA GLU A 106 0.53 -23.89 -13.42
C GLU A 106 -0.99 -23.68 -13.39
N GLY A 107 -1.46 -22.46 -13.69
CA GLY A 107 -2.88 -22.13 -13.68
C GLY A 107 -3.46 -21.79 -12.30
N HIS A 108 -2.72 -22.01 -11.22
CA HIS A 108 -3.11 -21.68 -9.85
C HIS A 108 -2.46 -20.37 -9.37
N GLU A 109 -3.14 -19.66 -8.45
CA GLU A 109 -2.59 -18.49 -7.75
C GLU A 109 -2.22 -18.89 -6.31
N TYR A 110 -1.00 -18.56 -5.90
CA TYR A 110 -0.45 -18.84 -4.58
C TYR A 110 -0.12 -17.53 -3.88
N LEU A 111 -0.35 -17.48 -2.57
CA LEU A 111 0.04 -16.34 -1.76
C LEU A 111 1.57 -16.25 -1.68
N ILE A 112 2.08 -15.02 -1.66
CA ILE A 112 3.48 -14.72 -1.30
C ILE A 112 3.49 -14.07 0.06
N HIS A 113 2.75 -12.95 0.19
CA HIS A 113 2.50 -12.33 1.48
C HIS A 113 1.08 -11.78 1.57
N LEU A 114 0.50 -11.77 2.77
CA LEU A 114 -0.69 -11.03 3.15
C LEU A 114 -0.48 -10.45 4.55
N CYS A 115 -0.73 -9.16 4.72
CA CYS A 115 -0.87 -8.55 6.05
C CYS A 115 -2.14 -7.73 6.06
N MET A 116 -2.94 -7.93 7.11
CA MET A 116 -4.13 -7.14 7.40
C MET A 116 -4.02 -6.70 8.86
N VAL A 117 -3.67 -5.45 9.08
CA VAL A 117 -3.22 -4.98 10.39
C VAL A 117 -3.89 -3.67 10.76
N GLU A 118 -4.39 -3.62 11.98
CA GLU A 118 -4.89 -2.41 12.61
C GLU A 118 -3.87 -1.87 13.63
N PHE A 119 -3.60 -0.58 13.57
CA PHE A 119 -2.76 0.16 14.50
C PHE A 119 -3.62 1.21 15.21
N SER A 120 -3.74 1.06 16.52
CA SER A 120 -4.47 1.95 17.41
C SER A 120 -3.81 3.32 17.49
N SER A 121 -4.57 4.31 17.93
CA SER A 121 -4.01 5.62 18.31
C SER A 121 -2.87 5.43 19.32
N GLY A 122 -1.66 5.91 18.98
CA GLY A 122 -0.43 5.72 19.76
C GLY A 122 0.53 4.65 19.22
N GLU A 123 0.06 3.75 18.34
CA GLU A 123 0.90 2.78 17.63
C GLU A 123 1.49 3.34 16.32
N TYR A 124 1.11 4.56 15.94
CA TYR A 124 1.63 5.23 14.75
C TYR A 124 1.86 6.72 15.04
N THR A 125 2.68 7.36 14.22
CA THR A 125 2.91 8.81 14.25
C THR A 125 2.70 9.41 12.88
N ILE A 126 2.23 10.66 12.87
CA ILE A 126 2.07 11.44 11.64
C ILE A 126 2.85 12.74 11.82
N LYS A 127 3.74 13.03 10.87
CA LYS A 127 4.59 14.23 10.88
C LYS A 127 4.37 15.03 9.61
N GLU A 128 4.21 16.33 9.74
CA GLU A 128 4.13 17.27 8.63
C GLU A 128 5.34 18.22 8.68
N GLU A 129 6.16 18.19 7.64
CA GLU A 129 7.38 18.97 7.54
C GLU A 129 7.45 19.64 6.16
N GLY A 130 7.01 20.89 6.08
CA GLY A 130 6.95 21.63 4.82
C GLY A 130 5.99 20.98 3.81
N GLN A 131 6.54 20.40 2.74
CA GLN A 131 5.76 19.72 1.69
C GLN A 131 5.63 18.20 1.90
N PHE A 132 6.10 17.70 3.04
CA PHE A 132 6.17 16.28 3.34
C PHE A 132 5.15 15.91 4.42
N ILE A 133 4.44 14.80 4.20
CA ILE A 133 3.64 14.14 5.24
C ILE A 133 4.17 12.73 5.40
N THR A 134 4.49 12.34 6.63
CA THR A 134 5.03 11.03 6.96
C THR A 134 4.07 10.31 7.88
N VAL A 135 3.67 9.08 7.52
CA VAL A 135 2.95 8.14 8.38
C VAL A 135 3.92 7.03 8.79
N GLU A 136 4.24 6.96 10.07
CA GLU A 136 5.30 6.09 10.60
C GLU A 136 4.75 5.14 11.66
N VAL A 137 5.07 3.85 11.50
CA VAL A 137 4.94 2.80 12.51
C VAL A 137 6.35 2.28 12.77
N LYS A 138 6.78 2.25 14.04
CA LYS A 138 8.14 1.86 14.40
C LYS A 138 8.14 0.78 15.46
N ASP A 139 8.54 -0.42 15.04
CA ASP A 139 8.79 -1.59 15.89
C ASP A 139 7.58 -1.97 16.76
N VAL A 140 6.38 -1.87 16.18
CA VAL A 140 5.12 -2.16 16.88
C VAL A 140 4.79 -3.63 16.79
N LYS A 141 4.60 -4.27 17.94
CA LYS A 141 4.20 -5.68 18.04
C LYS A 141 2.67 -5.81 17.96
N LYS A 142 2.20 -6.69 17.08
CA LYS A 142 0.78 -7.05 16.95
C LYS A 142 0.59 -8.53 17.18
N GLU A 143 -0.32 -8.89 18.10
CA GLU A 143 -0.86 -10.24 18.19
C GLU A 143 -1.92 -10.42 17.11
N GLY A 144 -1.90 -11.56 16.43
CA GLY A 144 -2.85 -11.88 15.38
C GLY A 144 -2.86 -13.36 15.04
N ILE A 145 -3.40 -13.67 13.87
CA ILE A 145 -3.53 -15.04 13.35
C ILE A 145 -2.64 -15.17 12.12
N ASP A 146 -1.81 -16.22 12.13
CA ASP A 146 -1.20 -16.76 10.91
C ASP A 146 -2.31 -17.40 10.08
N LEU A 147 -2.70 -16.74 8.99
CA LEU A 147 -3.82 -17.18 8.16
C LEU A 147 -3.49 -18.40 7.31
N ILE A 148 -2.24 -18.84 7.23
CA ILE A 148 -1.83 -20.06 6.52
C ILE A 148 -1.88 -21.25 7.47
N ASN A 149 -1.36 -21.08 8.68
CA ASN A 149 -1.25 -22.17 9.66
C ASN A 149 -2.40 -22.22 10.67
N ASP A 150 -3.31 -21.24 10.63
CA ASP A 150 -4.44 -21.08 11.56
C ASP A 150 -4.01 -21.07 13.03
N LYS A 151 -2.87 -20.41 13.31
CA LYS A 151 -2.30 -20.30 14.66
C LYS A 151 -2.15 -18.86 15.09
N LYS A 152 -2.33 -18.60 16.37
CA LYS A 152 -1.95 -17.31 16.95
C LYS A 152 -0.46 -17.09 16.80
N THR A 153 -0.09 -15.86 16.45
CA THR A 153 1.30 -15.44 16.30
C THR A 153 1.46 -13.96 16.67
N VAL A 154 2.70 -13.52 16.83
CA VAL A 154 3.05 -12.13 17.08
C VAL A 154 4.05 -11.69 16.03
N CYS A 155 3.76 -10.57 15.38
CA CYS A 155 4.64 -9.96 14.38
C CYS A 155 4.98 -8.53 14.77
N THR A 156 6.20 -8.09 14.47
CA THR A 156 6.66 -6.71 14.68
C THR A 156 6.66 -5.95 13.36
N PHE A 157 5.95 -4.83 13.29
CA PHE A 157 5.80 -4.03 12.08
C PHE A 157 6.59 -2.72 12.16
N SER A 158 7.30 -2.39 11.07
CA SER A 158 7.99 -1.11 10.92
C SER A 158 7.86 -0.59 9.48
N PHE A 159 7.37 0.64 9.32
CA PHE A 159 7.32 1.36 8.04
C PHE A 159 7.30 2.87 8.25
N SER A 160 7.75 3.60 7.24
CA SER A 160 7.67 5.05 7.20
C SER A 160 7.25 5.46 5.79
N PHE A 161 5.95 5.71 5.65
CA PHE A 161 5.35 6.12 4.38
C PHE A 161 5.43 7.63 4.26
N VAL A 162 6.13 8.11 3.25
CA VAL A 162 6.35 9.53 3.02
C VAL A 162 5.56 9.95 1.79
N HIS A 163 4.77 11.01 1.94
CA HIS A 163 4.18 11.73 0.84
C HIS A 163 4.97 12.99 0.54
N LYS A 164 5.34 13.14 -0.73
CA LYS A 164 5.68 14.42 -1.33
C LYS A 164 4.92 14.52 -2.64
N MET A 165 4.20 15.63 -2.85
CA MET A 165 3.54 15.84 -4.13
C MET A 165 4.60 15.96 -5.22
N THR A 166 4.50 15.08 -6.20
CA THR A 166 5.26 15.12 -7.43
C THR A 166 4.23 15.40 -8.51
N ASP A 167 4.39 16.50 -9.23
CA ASP A 167 3.62 16.68 -10.46
C ASP A 167 3.98 15.51 -11.37
N ALA A 168 2.99 14.83 -11.95
CA ALA A 168 3.19 13.73 -12.89
C ALA A 168 3.96 14.25 -14.12
N SER A 169 5.28 14.24 -13.97
CA SER A 169 6.24 14.89 -14.84
C SER A 169 7.28 13.87 -15.27
N ILE A 170 7.63 13.96 -16.55
CA ILE A 170 8.76 13.24 -17.12
C ILE A 170 10.01 13.97 -16.65
N VAL A 171 10.71 13.40 -15.67
CA VAL A 171 11.95 13.98 -15.11
C VAL A 171 13.15 13.20 -15.59
N ARG A 172 14.31 13.85 -15.65
CA ARG A 172 15.56 13.14 -15.96
C ARG A 172 15.95 12.21 -14.82
N ARG A 173 16.63 11.11 -15.14
CA ARG A 173 17.08 10.08 -14.21
C ARG A 173 17.85 10.64 -13.02
N GLU A 174 18.79 11.55 -13.24
CA GLU A 174 19.59 12.16 -12.16
C GLU A 174 18.71 12.95 -11.16
N GLN A 175 17.71 13.66 -11.67
CA GLN A 175 16.76 14.41 -10.84
C GLN A 175 15.88 13.46 -10.04
N ALA A 176 15.47 12.34 -10.66
CA ALA A 176 14.75 11.26 -10.02
C ALA A 176 15.56 10.56 -8.92
N GLU A 177 16.83 10.24 -9.16
CA GLU A 177 17.73 9.63 -8.16
C GLU A 177 17.93 10.55 -6.94
N ASN A 178 18.13 11.85 -7.18
CA ASN A 178 18.20 12.85 -6.11
C ASN A 178 16.89 12.96 -5.32
N LEU A 179 15.74 12.87 -6.01
CA LEU A 179 14.44 12.86 -5.36
C LEU A 179 14.24 11.61 -4.49
N ILE A 180 14.63 10.42 -4.97
CA ILE A 180 14.60 9.17 -4.17
C ILE A 180 15.46 9.35 -2.94
N LYS A 181 16.72 9.77 -3.12
CA LYS A 181 17.67 9.93 -2.02
C LYS A 181 17.14 10.91 -0.98
N ARG A 182 16.48 11.99 -1.42
CA ARG A 182 15.87 12.98 -0.53
C ARG A 182 14.63 12.47 0.22
N VAL A 183 13.77 11.69 -0.44
CA VAL A 183 12.51 11.20 0.17
C VAL A 183 12.75 9.97 1.05
N TYR A 184 13.64 9.07 0.63
CA TYR A 184 13.80 7.74 1.23
C TYR A 184 15.18 7.48 1.85
N GLY A 185 16.16 8.35 1.64
CA GLY A 185 17.55 8.13 2.08
C GLY A 185 18.19 6.92 1.40
N GLU A 186 19.07 6.23 2.13
CA GLU A 186 19.74 4.98 1.68
C GLU A 186 18.88 3.72 1.86
N LYS A 187 17.64 3.85 2.35
CA LYS A 187 16.78 2.72 2.75
C LYS A 187 16.15 1.95 1.57
N ILE A 188 16.36 2.41 0.33
CA ILE A 188 15.80 1.81 -0.88
C ILE A 188 16.92 1.42 -1.85
N SER A 189 16.86 0.18 -2.36
CA SER A 189 17.76 -0.29 -3.41
C SER A 189 17.67 0.64 -4.63
N GLN A 190 18.79 1.28 -4.96
CA GLN A 190 18.92 2.37 -5.93
C GLN A 190 18.85 1.94 -7.40
N LYS A 191 18.18 0.84 -7.75
CA LYS A 191 18.11 0.42 -9.17
C LYS A 191 16.79 0.85 -9.80
N PRO A 192 16.69 2.05 -10.39
CA PRO A 192 15.60 2.38 -11.26
C PRO A 192 15.60 1.48 -12.49
N VAL A 193 14.48 0.80 -12.73
CA VAL A 193 14.21 0.14 -14.01
C VAL A 193 13.97 1.24 -15.04
N VAL A 194 14.82 1.22 -16.05
CA VAL A 194 14.79 2.09 -17.22
C VAL A 194 13.72 1.55 -18.15
N PHE A 195 12.65 2.30 -18.39
CA PHE A 195 11.85 2.11 -19.61
C PHE A 195 12.58 2.80 -20.76
N ASP A 196 12.36 2.31 -21.98
CA ASP A 196 13.09 2.48 -23.25
C ASP A 196 13.37 3.93 -23.77
N PHE A 197 13.24 4.95 -22.93
CA PHE A 197 13.75 6.30 -23.16
C PHE A 197 14.86 6.57 -22.14
N SER A 198 16.09 6.20 -22.50
CA SER A 198 17.30 6.01 -21.66
C SER A 198 17.62 7.04 -20.54
N GLU A 199 16.96 8.19 -20.48
CA GLU A 199 17.27 9.27 -19.53
C GLU A 199 16.09 9.77 -18.71
N TYR A 200 14.86 9.28 -18.91
CA TYR A 200 13.66 9.87 -18.31
C TYR A 200 12.84 8.88 -17.49
N VAL A 201 12.20 9.39 -16.43
CA VAL A 201 11.32 8.62 -15.53
C VAL A 201 10.01 9.36 -15.36
N ILE A 202 8.90 8.62 -15.42
CA ILE A 202 7.58 9.15 -15.10
C ILE A 202 7.42 9.15 -13.58
N THR A 203 7.24 10.34 -13.02
CA THR A 203 6.94 10.47 -11.60
C THR A 203 5.47 10.13 -11.31
N GLN A 204 5.24 9.58 -10.12
CA GLN A 204 3.92 9.31 -9.58
C GLN A 204 3.83 9.93 -8.19
N PRO A 205 2.63 10.33 -7.74
CA PRO A 205 2.43 10.77 -6.38
C PRO A 205 2.74 9.62 -5.41
N HIS A 206 3.34 9.99 -4.29
CA HIS A 206 3.76 9.05 -3.26
C HIS A 206 2.60 8.39 -2.53
N PHE A 207 1.56 9.17 -2.23
CA PHE A 207 0.27 8.61 -1.81
C PHE A 207 -0.68 8.79 -2.98
N ALA A 208 -1.22 7.70 -3.48
CA ALA A 208 -2.24 7.71 -4.51
C ALA A 208 -3.55 7.21 -3.93
N LEU A 209 -4.68 7.77 -4.36
CA LEU A 209 -5.96 7.11 -4.08
C LEU A 209 -6.01 5.79 -4.85
N HIS A 210 -6.58 4.76 -4.21
CA HIS A 210 -6.70 3.46 -4.86
C HIS A 210 -7.45 3.58 -6.21
N PRO A 211 -7.09 2.81 -7.26
CA PRO A 211 -7.69 2.94 -8.59
C PRO A 211 -9.22 2.87 -8.64
N PHE A 212 -9.86 2.15 -7.71
CA PHE A 212 -11.33 2.13 -7.61
C PHE A 212 -11.93 3.50 -7.27
N ILE A 213 -11.27 4.27 -6.41
CA ILE A 213 -11.66 5.64 -6.08
C ILE A 213 -11.32 6.55 -7.26
N HIS A 214 -10.10 6.44 -7.78
CA HIS A 214 -9.60 7.28 -8.86
C HIS A 214 -10.43 7.18 -10.16
N ARG A 215 -10.98 6.01 -10.49
CA ARG A 215 -11.86 5.80 -11.66
C ARG A 215 -13.22 6.48 -11.52
N ASN A 216 -13.65 6.80 -10.31
CA ASN A 216 -14.94 7.40 -10.01
C ASN A 216 -14.84 8.90 -9.66
N PHE A 217 -13.74 9.57 -10.07
CA PHE A 217 -13.45 10.96 -9.71
C PHE A 217 -14.62 11.94 -9.93
N SER A 218 -15.39 11.75 -11.01
CA SER A 218 -16.52 12.62 -11.36
C SER A 218 -17.67 12.51 -10.34
N LYS A 219 -17.92 11.32 -9.78
CA LYS A 219 -18.92 11.12 -8.71
C LYS A 219 -18.59 11.93 -7.46
N TYR A 220 -17.31 12.14 -7.19
CA TYR A 220 -16.82 12.89 -6.04
C TYR A 220 -16.72 14.40 -6.31
N GLY A 221 -17.08 14.87 -7.51
CA GLY A 221 -17.12 16.28 -7.86
C GLY A 221 -15.83 16.85 -8.46
N TYR A 222 -14.88 16.00 -8.86
CA TYR A 222 -13.65 16.43 -9.52
C TYR A 222 -13.81 16.43 -11.04
N LYS A 223 -13.15 17.36 -11.73
CA LYS A 223 -13.15 17.49 -13.20
C LYS A 223 -12.23 16.46 -13.86
N SER A 224 -11.20 16.02 -13.14
CA SER A 224 -10.28 14.99 -13.60
C SER A 224 -9.73 14.18 -12.43
N ALA A 225 -9.24 12.99 -12.73
CA ALA A 225 -8.58 12.15 -11.75
C ALA A 225 -7.27 12.79 -11.22
N LEU A 226 -6.56 13.54 -12.08
CA LEU A 226 -5.39 14.32 -11.69
C LEU A 226 -5.74 15.41 -10.65
N GLU A 227 -6.87 16.09 -10.82
CA GLU A 227 -7.34 17.08 -9.83
C GLU A 227 -7.64 16.42 -8.48
N MET A 228 -8.35 15.29 -8.49
CA MET A 228 -8.61 14.51 -7.27
C MET A 228 -7.30 14.08 -6.58
N GLN A 229 -6.31 13.66 -7.37
CA GLN A 229 -5.01 13.23 -6.88
C GLN A 229 -4.17 14.38 -6.29
N LYS A 230 -4.33 15.61 -6.78
CA LYS A 230 -3.71 16.81 -6.17
C LYS A 230 -4.26 17.10 -4.77
N GLU A 231 -5.51 16.72 -4.51
CA GLU A 231 -6.18 16.89 -3.22
C GLU A 231 -5.93 15.73 -2.25
N VAL A 232 -5.07 14.75 -2.59
CA VAL A 232 -4.85 13.54 -1.76
C VAL A 232 -4.45 13.86 -0.32
N ILE A 233 -3.68 14.92 -0.10
CA ILE A 233 -3.30 15.36 1.24
C ILE A 233 -4.47 15.92 2.02
N LYS A 234 -5.31 16.72 1.36
CA LYS A 234 -6.52 17.25 1.99
C LYS A 234 -7.44 16.09 2.38
N ILE A 235 -7.65 15.15 1.46
CA ILE A 235 -8.46 13.95 1.71
C ILE A 235 -7.86 13.13 2.87
N LEU A 236 -6.55 12.91 2.89
CA LEU A 236 -5.88 12.22 3.99
C LEU A 236 -6.15 12.90 5.33
N LYS A 237 -5.95 14.22 5.40
CA LYS A 237 -6.13 15.04 6.62
C LYS A 237 -7.57 15.01 7.15
N GLU A 238 -8.57 14.85 6.30
CA GLU A 238 -9.97 14.69 6.72
C GLU A 238 -10.25 13.39 7.49
N HIS A 239 -9.32 12.42 7.47
CA HIS A 239 -9.46 11.10 8.08
C HIS A 239 -8.48 10.84 9.23
N LEU A 240 -7.59 11.78 9.54
CA LEU A 240 -6.65 11.69 10.67
C LEU A 240 -7.33 12.07 11.99
#